data_AF-A0A0P1G3E7-F1
#
_entry.id   AF-A0A0P1G3E7-F1
#
_cell.length_a   1.000
_cell.length_b   1.000
_cell.length_c   1.000
_cell.angle_alpha   90.00
_cell.angle_beta   90.00
_cell.angle_gamma   90.00
#
_symmetry.space_group_name_H-M   'P 1'
#
loop_
_entity.id
_entity.type
_entity.pdbx_description
1 polymer ?
#
loop_
_entity_poly.entity_id
_entity_poly.type
_entity_poly.pdbx_seq_one_letter_code
_entity_poly.pdbx_strand_id
1 'polypeptide(L)'
;MTQFRPLLTAALILCAFASPALADPPVIEDVQLRQVGGSWTVSVTLSHPDTGWDHYADGWRVLSPSGEELGLRVLHHPHVEEQPFTRSLSGVTIPEGLREIQIEARDNKDGWAGRTKTVALP
;
A
#
# COMPACT_ATOMS: atom_id res chain seq x y z
N MET A 1 14.64 -46.27 -55.73
CA MET A 1 14.77 -46.89 -54.40
C MET A 1 15.90 -46.12 -53.69
N THR A 2 15.80 -45.44 -52.55
CA THR A 2 14.72 -45.22 -51.57
C THR A 2 15.18 -44.06 -50.66
N GLN A 3 14.40 -42.97 -50.62
CA GLN A 3 14.09 -42.04 -49.51
C GLN A 3 15.20 -41.25 -48.77
N PHE A 4 15.16 -39.92 -48.95
CA PHE A 4 15.70 -38.90 -48.05
C PHE A 4 14.80 -38.79 -46.80
N ARG A 5 15.38 -38.81 -45.59
CA ARG A 5 14.65 -38.62 -44.32
C ARG A 5 14.64 -37.12 -43.98
N PRO A 6 13.47 -36.46 -43.84
CA PRO A 6 13.44 -35.15 -43.23
C PRO A 6 13.49 -35.34 -41.71
N LEU A 7 14.59 -34.94 -41.07
CA LEU A 7 14.55 -34.64 -39.65
C LEU A 7 13.75 -33.34 -39.49
N LEU A 8 12.43 -33.48 -39.35
CA LEU A 8 11.55 -32.44 -38.85
C LEU A 8 11.98 -32.16 -37.40
N THR A 9 12.89 -31.19 -37.25
CA THR A 9 13.24 -30.63 -35.94
C THR A 9 12.06 -29.78 -35.53
N ALA A 10 11.13 -30.36 -34.76
CA ALA A 10 10.04 -29.61 -34.15
C ALA A 10 10.65 -28.68 -33.09
N ALA A 11 10.91 -27.44 -33.46
CA ALA A 11 11.25 -26.38 -32.52
C ALA A 11 10.01 -26.11 -31.66
N LEU A 12 9.99 -26.70 -30.46
CA LEU A 12 9.00 -26.42 -29.43
C LEU A 12 9.23 -24.99 -28.92
N ILE A 13 8.56 -24.01 -29.52
CA ILE A 13 8.52 -22.64 -29.04
C ILE A 13 7.68 -22.64 -27.75
N LEU A 14 8.36 -22.77 -26.61
CA LEU A 14 7.78 -22.59 -25.29
C LEU A 14 7.69 -21.07 -25.03
N CYS A 15 6.68 -20.41 -25.60
CA CYS A 15 6.34 -19.04 -25.20
C CYS A 15 5.78 -19.09 -23.78
N ALA A 16 6.65 -18.89 -22.79
CA ALA A 16 6.23 -18.62 -21.43
C ALA A 16 5.44 -17.30 -21.43
N PHE A 17 4.13 -17.38 -21.22
CA PHE A 17 3.31 -16.21 -20.93
C PHE A 17 3.72 -15.71 -19.53
N ALA A 18 4.66 -14.77 -19.48
CA ALA A 18 4.91 -14.00 -18.27
C ALA A 18 3.69 -13.07 -18.06
N SER A 19 2.81 -13.42 -17.14
CA SER A 19 1.83 -12.47 -16.61
C SER A 19 2.57 -11.28 -15.98
N PRO A 20 2.12 -10.04 -16.17
CA PRO A 20 2.71 -8.92 -15.45
C PRO A 20 2.55 -9.17 -13.94
N ALA A 21 3.66 -9.20 -13.23
CA ALA A 21 3.65 -9.17 -11.78
C ALA A 21 3.24 -7.75 -11.38
N LEU A 22 1.99 -7.59 -10.95
CA LEU A 22 1.58 -6.39 -10.22
C LEU A 22 2.30 -6.45 -8.86
N ALA A 23 2.90 -5.34 -8.46
CA ALA A 23 3.48 -5.24 -7.13
C ALA A 23 2.36 -5.26 -6.08
N ASP A 24 2.65 -5.83 -4.92
CA ASP A 24 1.65 -5.88 -3.85
C ASP A 24 1.37 -4.47 -3.33
N PRO A 25 0.09 -4.05 -3.20
CA PRO A 25 -0.25 -2.71 -2.71
C PRO A 25 0.15 -2.56 -1.24
N PRO A 26 0.34 -1.33 -0.74
CA PRO A 26 0.75 -1.11 0.64
C PRO A 26 -0.29 -1.67 1.64
N VAL A 27 0.18 -2.19 2.76
CA VAL A 27 -0.62 -2.83 3.81
C VAL A 27 -0.51 -2.02 5.09
N ILE A 28 -1.64 -1.74 5.75
CA ILE A 28 -1.64 -1.17 7.10
C ILE A 28 -1.53 -2.30 8.13
N GLU A 29 -0.37 -2.43 8.75
CA GLU A 29 -0.05 -3.48 9.74
C GLU A 29 -0.60 -3.14 11.12
N ASP A 30 -0.47 -1.89 11.56
CA ASP A 30 -0.92 -1.44 12.90
C ASP A 30 -1.30 0.04 12.89
N VAL A 31 -2.19 0.43 13.80
CA VAL A 31 -2.60 1.82 14.00
C VAL A 31 -2.76 2.11 15.48
N GLN A 32 -2.07 3.14 15.96
CA GLN A 32 -2.13 3.59 17.34
C GLN A 32 -2.66 5.02 17.42
N LEU A 33 -3.63 5.22 18.31
CA LEU A 33 -4.32 6.49 18.49
C LEU A 33 -4.00 7.07 19.87
N ARG A 34 -3.56 8.32 19.89
CA ARG A 34 -3.29 9.06 21.13
C ARG A 34 -3.89 10.45 21.07
N GLN A 35 -4.73 10.80 22.03
CA GLN A 35 -5.29 12.13 22.14
C GLN A 35 -4.28 13.10 22.79
N VAL A 36 -4.10 14.28 22.19
CA VAL A 36 -3.22 15.35 22.65
C VAL A 36 -3.88 16.71 22.40
N GLY A 37 -4.17 17.45 23.48
CA GLY A 37 -4.67 18.83 23.38
C GLY A 37 -5.96 19.00 22.57
N GLY A 38 -6.89 18.04 22.65
CA GLY A 38 -8.14 18.04 21.89
C GLY A 38 -8.05 17.53 20.44
N SER A 39 -6.85 17.17 19.99
CA SER A 39 -6.61 16.54 18.68
C SER A 39 -6.04 15.14 18.83
N TRP A 40 -5.91 14.40 17.73
CA TRP A 40 -5.33 13.06 17.71
C TRP A 40 -3.94 13.06 17.07
N THR A 41 -3.05 12.26 17.66
CA THR A 41 -1.88 11.71 16.99
C THR A 41 -2.22 10.30 16.53
N VAL A 42 -2.14 10.06 15.23
CA VAL A 42 -2.32 8.76 14.58
C VAL A 42 -0.95 8.26 14.19
N SER A 43 -0.52 7.11 14.72
CA SER A 43 0.72 6.44 14.30
C SER A 43 0.36 5.19 13.53
N VAL A 44 0.85 5.09 12.30
CA VAL A 44 0.50 4.02 11.37
C VAL A 44 1.77 3.25 11.05
N THR A 45 1.72 1.94 11.30
CA THR A 45 2.73 0.99 10.84
C THR A 45 2.24 0.39 9.53
N LEU A 46 3.05 0.45 8.48
CA LEU A 46 2.70 -0.08 7.17
C LEU A 46 3.86 -0.85 6.55
N SER A 47 3.52 -1.73 5.61
CA SER A 47 4.48 -2.47 4.78
C SER A 47 4.17 -2.27 3.30
N HIS A 48 5.22 -2.22 2.47
CA HIS A 48 5.11 -2.20 1.02
C HIS A 48 6.42 -2.73 0.40
N PRO A 49 6.38 -3.52 -0.69
CA PRO A 49 7.57 -3.96 -1.41
C PRO A 49 8.21 -2.81 -2.21
N ASP A 50 8.71 -1.80 -1.51
CA ASP A 50 9.42 -0.66 -2.10
C ASP A 50 10.60 -1.14 -2.95
N THR A 51 10.71 -0.65 -4.18
CA THR A 51 11.84 -0.95 -5.10
C THR A 51 12.76 0.26 -5.32
N GLY A 52 12.54 1.33 -4.55
CA GLY A 52 13.23 2.61 -4.68
C GLY A 52 12.28 3.72 -5.11
N TRP A 53 12.82 4.79 -5.69
CA TRP A 53 12.06 5.98 -6.05
C TRP A 53 10.96 5.74 -7.10
N ASP A 54 11.10 4.68 -7.90
CA ASP A 54 10.15 4.34 -8.95
C ASP A 54 8.87 3.69 -8.42
N HIS A 55 8.94 3.02 -7.27
CA HIS A 55 7.78 2.41 -6.64
C HIS A 55 7.96 2.27 -5.13
N TYR A 56 7.25 3.10 -4.36
CA TYR A 56 7.27 3.08 -2.90
C TYR A 56 5.96 3.61 -2.30
N ALA A 57 5.68 3.23 -1.05
CA ALA A 57 4.58 3.81 -0.29
C ALA A 57 4.81 5.31 -0.04
N ASP A 58 3.97 6.17 -0.61
CA ASP A 58 4.17 7.62 -0.63
C ASP A 58 3.21 8.39 0.29
N GLY A 59 2.26 7.70 0.90
CA GLY A 59 1.38 8.30 1.88
C GLY A 59 0.33 7.38 2.47
N TRP A 60 -0.38 7.91 3.46
CA TRP A 60 -1.60 7.32 3.99
C TRP A 60 -2.52 8.41 4.52
N ARG A 61 -3.83 8.14 4.51
CA ARG A 61 -4.85 9.08 4.96
C ARG A 61 -5.70 8.52 6.09
N VAL A 62 -6.23 9.43 6.90
CA VAL A 62 -7.27 9.18 7.89
C VAL A 62 -8.60 9.54 7.25
N LEU A 63 -9.56 8.63 7.32
CA LEU A 63 -10.90 8.80 6.78
C LEU A 63 -11.95 8.67 7.89
N SER A 64 -13.05 9.41 7.73
CA SER A 64 -14.28 9.12 8.45
C SER A 64 -14.95 7.84 7.89
N PRO A 65 -15.94 7.26 8.59
CA PRO A 65 -16.70 6.11 8.06
C PRO A 65 -17.46 6.40 6.75
N SER A 66 -17.72 7.67 6.44
CA SER A 66 -18.34 8.08 5.16
C SER A 66 -17.32 8.30 4.04
N GLY A 67 -16.02 8.12 4.29
CA GLY A 67 -14.94 8.32 3.33
C GLY A 67 -14.44 9.75 3.21
N GLU A 68 -14.83 10.65 4.13
CA GLU A 68 -14.28 12.02 4.19
C GLU A 68 -12.83 11.98 4.69
N GLU A 69 -11.92 12.69 4.04
CA GLU A 69 -10.53 12.79 4.48
C GLU A 69 -10.37 13.74 5.67
N LEU A 70 -9.93 13.18 6.80
CA LEU A 70 -9.67 13.90 8.05
C LEU A 70 -8.20 14.33 8.18
N GLY A 71 -7.32 13.76 7.37
CA GLY A 71 -5.91 14.13 7.30
C GLY A 71 -5.08 13.22 6.41
N LEU A 72 -3.98 13.76 5.89
CA LEU A 72 -3.04 13.06 5.00
C LEU A 72 -1.63 13.11 5.58
N ARG A 73 -0.97 11.96 5.64
CA ARG A 73 0.47 11.86 5.88
C ARG A 73 1.17 11.53 4.58
N VAL A 74 2.00 12.46 4.10
CA VAL A 74 2.91 12.24 2.96
C VAL A 74 4.21 11.61 3.45
N LEU A 75 4.76 10.70 2.64
CA LEU A 75 6.04 10.03 2.82
C LEU A 75 6.96 10.42 1.66
N HIS A 76 8.11 11.00 1.97
CA HIS A 76 8.96 11.69 0.98
C HIS A 76 10.09 10.83 0.42
N HIS A 77 10.26 9.60 0.89
CA HIS A 77 11.35 8.73 0.43
C HIS A 77 10.95 7.25 0.51
N PRO A 78 11.61 6.38 -0.27
CA PRO A 78 11.46 4.93 -0.13
C PRO A 78 11.99 4.42 1.22
N HIS A 79 11.45 3.28 1.64
CA HIS A 79 11.76 2.58 2.90
C HIS A 79 12.16 1.12 2.64
N VAL A 80 12.93 0.85 1.57
CA VAL A 80 13.31 -0.51 1.13
C VAL A 80 13.87 -1.39 2.28
N GLU A 81 14.74 -0.82 3.12
CA GLU A 81 15.42 -1.53 4.22
C GLU A 81 14.76 -1.30 5.60
N GLU A 82 13.59 -0.67 5.63
CA GLU A 82 12.87 -0.27 6.86
C GLU A 82 11.45 -0.88 6.85
N GLN A 83 11.28 -2.13 6.45
CA GLN A 83 9.95 -2.74 6.37
C GLN A 83 9.71 -3.72 7.54
N PRO A 84 8.56 -3.64 8.25
CA PRO A 84 7.60 -2.53 8.22
C PRO A 84 8.15 -1.27 8.93
N PHE A 85 7.60 -0.10 8.60
CA PHE A 85 7.93 1.16 9.28
C PHE A 85 6.69 1.86 9.82
N THR A 86 6.91 2.70 10.84
CA THR A 86 5.85 3.51 11.46
C THR A 86 6.07 4.99 11.20
N ARG A 87 5.02 5.72 10.81
CA ARG A 87 5.03 7.19 10.77
C ARG A 87 3.76 7.75 11.41
N SER A 88 3.88 8.96 11.96
CA SER A 88 2.80 9.59 12.71
C SER A 88 2.29 10.87 12.06
N LEU A 89 0.99 11.12 12.18
CA LEU A 89 0.33 12.38 11.87
C LEU A 89 -0.27 12.94 13.15
N SER A 90 0.11 14.16 13.51
CA SER A 90 -0.41 14.88 14.69
C SER A 90 -1.40 15.96 14.26
N GLY A 91 -2.27 16.38 15.18
CA GLY A 91 -3.23 17.45 14.91
C GLY A 91 -4.43 16.99 14.10
N VAL A 92 -4.72 15.68 14.05
CA VAL A 92 -5.90 15.16 13.36
C VAL A 92 -7.14 15.52 14.17
N THR A 93 -8.02 16.33 13.60
CA THR A 93 -9.31 16.66 14.19
C THR A 93 -10.32 15.59 13.77
N ILE A 94 -10.88 14.90 14.75
CA ILE A 94 -11.92 13.90 14.53
C ILE A 94 -13.24 14.50 15.05
N PRO A 95 -14.27 14.65 14.21
CA PRO A 95 -15.58 15.16 14.63
C PRO A 95 -16.16 14.37 15.81
N GLU A 96 -16.84 15.08 16.72
CA GLU A 96 -17.54 14.44 17.83
C GLU A 96 -18.61 13.47 17.32
N GLY A 97 -18.80 12.36 18.05
CA GLY A 97 -19.79 11.34 17.72
C GLY A 97 -19.29 10.22 16.80
N LEU A 98 -18.12 10.35 16.19
CA LEU A 98 -17.47 9.22 15.54
C LEU A 98 -17.02 8.19 16.58
N ARG A 99 -17.14 6.91 16.22
CA ARG A 99 -16.70 5.76 17.04
C ARG A 99 -15.49 5.05 16.45
N GLU A 100 -15.20 5.32 15.19
CA GLU A 100 -14.13 4.69 14.45
C GLU A 100 -13.66 5.62 13.34
N ILE A 101 -12.44 5.37 12.87
CA ILE A 101 -11.85 5.96 11.69
C ILE A 101 -11.32 4.85 10.79
N GLN A 102 -10.99 5.20 9.56
CA GLN A 102 -10.38 4.30 8.59
C GLN A 102 -9.02 4.84 8.14
N ILE A 103 -8.06 3.95 7.95
CA ILE A 103 -6.73 4.28 7.39
C ILE A 103 -6.59 3.61 6.03
N GLU A 104 -6.13 4.38 5.04
CA GLU A 104 -5.80 3.88 3.70
C GLU A 104 -4.39 4.30 3.30
N ALA A 105 -3.61 3.36 2.78
CA ALA A 105 -2.28 3.63 2.26
C ALA A 105 -2.29 3.87 0.75
N ARG A 106 -1.24 4.53 0.28
CA ARG A 106 -0.98 4.89 -1.11
C ARG A 106 0.45 4.57 -1.48
N ASP A 107 0.66 4.14 -2.72
CA ASP A 107 1.97 4.15 -3.36
C ASP A 107 2.01 5.16 -4.52
N ASN A 108 3.21 5.55 -4.93
CA ASN A 108 3.42 6.57 -5.95
C ASN A 108 3.11 6.11 -7.39
N LYS A 109 2.76 4.84 -7.62
CA LYS A 109 2.64 4.26 -8.96
C LYS A 109 1.22 3.83 -9.28
N ASP A 110 0.65 2.99 -8.43
CA ASP A 110 -0.67 2.39 -8.53
C ASP A 110 -1.71 3.18 -7.70
N GLY A 111 -1.25 4.03 -6.78
CA GLY A 111 -2.10 4.99 -6.06
C GLY A 111 -2.71 4.37 -4.81
N TRP A 112 -3.98 4.66 -4.54
CA TRP A 112 -4.64 4.22 -3.30
C TRP A 112 -4.89 2.72 -3.33
N ALA A 113 -4.57 2.03 -2.23
CA ALA A 113 -4.65 0.57 -2.15
C ALA A 113 -6.07 0.00 -2.32
N GLY A 114 -7.12 0.84 -2.23
CA GLY A 114 -8.52 0.42 -2.38
C GLY A 114 -9.06 -0.40 -1.22
N ARG A 115 -8.28 -0.52 -0.13
CA ARG A 115 -8.62 -1.22 1.10
C ARG A 115 -8.30 -0.34 2.29
N THR A 116 -9.18 -0.36 3.28
CA THR A 116 -9.03 0.42 4.50
C THR A 116 -8.87 -0.49 5.71
N LYS A 117 -8.16 0.02 6.73
CA LYS A 117 -8.15 -0.56 8.07
C LYS A 117 -9.01 0.30 9.00
N THR A 118 -10.10 -0.27 9.50
CA THR A 118 -10.98 0.39 10.49
C THR A 118 -10.38 0.26 11.89
N VAL A 119 -10.41 1.36 12.65
CA VAL A 119 -9.86 1.46 14.00
C VAL A 119 -10.87 2.15 14.89
N ALA A 120 -11.26 1.50 15.99
CA ALA A 120 -12.13 2.09 16.98
C ALA A 120 -11.42 3.23 17.72
N LEU A 121 -12.16 4.30 17.99
CA LEU A 121 -11.71 5.35 18.88
C LEU A 121 -11.81 4.86 20.34
N PRO A 122 -10.83 5.16 21.20
CA PRO A 122 -10.86 4.87 22.64
C PRO A 122 -12.11 5.36 23.37
#